data_AF-A0A0D0PBV1-F1
#
_entry.id   AF-A0A0D0PBV1-F1
#
_cell.length_a   1.000
_cell.length_b   1.000
_cell.length_c   1.000
_cell.angle_alpha   90.00
_cell.angle_beta   90.00
_cell.angle_gamma   90.00
#
_symmetry.space_group_name_H-M   'P 1'
#
loop_
_entity.id
_entity.type
_entity.pdbx_description
1 polymer ?
#
loop_
_entity_poly.entity_id
_entity_poly.type
_entity_poly.pdbx_seq_one_letter_code
_entity_poly.pdbx_strand_id
1 'polypeptide(L)'
;MTEPDITPEVIAAHGFTPDEYAEVLRILGREPTFTELGIFSAMWNEHCSYKSSKKWLRTLPTSGPQVICGPGENAGVVDIGDGQAVVFKMESHNHPSYIEPHQGAATGVGGILRDVFTMGARPIAAMNALSFGVPEHPKTRHLINGVVEGIGAYGNAFGVPTVGGEVRFHPSYNGNCLVNAFAAGLADADRIFYSAASGVGMPVVYLGAKTGRDGVGGATMASAEFDDTIEEKRPTVQVGDPFTEKCLLEACLELMASGAVISIQDMGAAGLTCSAVEMGDKGGLGIRLNLDRVPQRETAMSAYEMMLSESQERMLMVLKPEKGGRGAGDLREVGPRLRHRRRDDPRGPVPDPPRQRDRRRSAAVETLLLRPGI
;
A
#
# COMPACT_ATOMS: atom_id res chain seq x y z
N MET A 1 -24.69 -10.09 -6.38
CA MET A 1 -24.86 -10.82 -5.10
C MET A 1 -25.57 -9.89 -4.15
N THR A 2 -26.50 -10.39 -3.35
CA THR A 2 -27.11 -9.60 -2.27
C THR A 2 -26.05 -9.38 -1.20
N GLU A 3 -25.87 -8.14 -0.76
CA GLU A 3 -24.99 -7.86 0.39
C GLU A 3 -25.58 -8.51 1.65
N PRO A 4 -24.73 -8.98 2.58
CA PRO A 4 -25.22 -9.53 3.85
C PRO A 4 -25.86 -8.42 4.70
N ASP A 5 -26.87 -8.79 5.48
CA ASP A 5 -27.51 -7.88 6.43
C ASP A 5 -26.52 -7.49 7.54
N ILE A 6 -26.59 -6.24 8.01
CA ILE A 6 -25.72 -5.72 9.06
C ILE A 6 -26.31 -6.07 10.43
N THR A 7 -26.00 -7.28 10.90
CA THR A 7 -26.44 -7.75 12.24
C THR A 7 -25.45 -7.35 13.33
N PRO A 8 -25.84 -7.39 14.62
CA PRO A 8 -24.90 -7.18 15.74
C PRO A 8 -23.67 -8.08 15.68
N GLU A 9 -23.82 -9.32 15.21
CA GLU A 9 -22.72 -10.28 15.03
C GLU A 9 -21.77 -9.82 13.93
N VAL A 10 -22.30 -9.30 12.81
CA VAL A 10 -21.48 -8.75 11.71
C VAL A 10 -20.71 -7.51 12.18
N ILE A 11 -21.35 -6.62 12.94
CA ILE A 11 -20.70 -5.42 13.49
C ILE A 11 -19.56 -5.81 14.44
N ALA A 12 -19.80 -6.76 15.34
CA ALA A 12 -18.78 -7.25 16.26
C ALA A 12 -17.63 -7.96 15.53
N ALA A 13 -17.92 -8.74 14.48
CA ALA A 13 -16.90 -9.38 13.65
C ALA A 13 -16.00 -8.37 12.91
N HIS A 14 -16.50 -7.16 12.66
CA HIS A 14 -15.72 -6.04 12.12
C HIS A 14 -14.93 -5.27 13.19
N GLY A 15 -14.91 -5.74 14.43
CA GLY A 15 -14.08 -5.19 15.50
C GLY A 15 -14.57 -3.86 16.07
N PHE A 16 -15.83 -3.49 15.82
CA PHE A 16 -16.42 -2.29 16.41
C PHE A 16 -16.89 -2.53 17.84
N THR A 17 -16.60 -1.58 18.71
CA THR A 17 -17.35 -1.39 19.95
C THR A 17 -18.73 -0.78 19.67
N PRO A 18 -19.70 -0.91 20.58
CA PRO A 18 -21.01 -0.26 20.42
C PRO A 18 -20.93 1.25 20.20
N ASP A 19 -19.98 1.92 20.88
CA ASP A 19 -19.78 3.37 20.75
C ASP A 19 -19.18 3.75 19.40
N GLU A 20 -18.21 2.98 18.88
CA GLU A 20 -17.65 3.20 17.55
C GLU A 20 -18.73 3.01 16.47
N TYR A 21 -19.58 1.98 16.57
CA TYR A 21 -20.66 1.79 15.60
C TYR A 21 -21.71 2.91 15.67
N ALA A 22 -22.06 3.37 16.87
CA ALA A 22 -22.95 4.52 17.04
C ALA A 22 -22.38 5.78 16.36
N GLU A 23 -21.07 5.98 16.41
CA GLU A 23 -20.40 7.08 15.72
C GLU A 23 -20.43 6.91 14.19
N VAL A 24 -20.29 5.69 13.66
CA VAL A 24 -20.47 5.40 12.23
C VAL A 24 -21.87 5.82 11.76
N LEU A 25 -22.91 5.43 12.50
CA LEU A 25 -24.29 5.83 12.20
C LEU A 25 -24.47 7.35 12.25
N ARG A 26 -23.83 8.02 13.22
CA ARG A 26 -23.87 9.48 13.34
C ARG A 26 -23.21 10.18 12.17
N ILE A 27 -22.06 9.68 11.70
CA ILE A 27 -21.32 10.23 10.56
C ILE A 27 -22.11 10.05 9.25
N LEU A 28 -22.69 8.88 9.03
CA LEU A 28 -23.40 8.57 7.79
C LEU A 28 -24.84 9.09 7.77
N GLY A 29 -25.47 9.27 8.94
CA GLY A 29 -26.89 9.59 9.06
C GLY A 29 -27.83 8.44 8.63
N ARG A 30 -27.28 7.24 8.43
CA ARG A 30 -27.98 6.00 8.04
C ARG A 30 -27.13 4.78 8.40
N GLU A 31 -27.72 3.61 8.26
CA GLU A 31 -26.99 2.34 8.32
C GLU A 31 -25.96 2.25 7.18
N PRO A 32 -24.72 1.81 7.44
CA PRO A 32 -23.72 1.59 6.40
C PRO A 32 -24.09 0.41 5.52
N THR A 33 -23.66 0.43 4.26
CA THR A 33 -23.61 -0.79 3.43
C THR A 33 -22.54 -1.74 3.96
N PHE A 34 -22.52 -3.01 3.50
CA PHE A 34 -21.50 -3.95 3.95
C PHE A 34 -20.08 -3.49 3.59
N THR A 35 -19.93 -2.90 2.39
CA THR A 35 -18.67 -2.30 1.93
C THR A 35 -18.25 -1.11 2.79
N GLU A 36 -19.19 -0.21 3.13
CA GLU A 36 -18.90 0.94 4.00
C GLU A 36 -18.49 0.50 5.41
N LEU A 37 -19.18 -0.51 5.98
CA LEU A 37 -18.82 -1.09 7.29
C LEU A 37 -17.38 -1.61 7.29
N GLY A 38 -17.00 -2.34 6.24
CA GLY A 38 -15.64 -2.83 6.05
C GLY A 38 -14.61 -1.72 5.93
N ILE A 39 -14.93 -0.65 5.19
CA ILE A 39 -14.08 0.55 5.07
C ILE A 39 -13.85 1.21 6.43
N PHE A 40 -14.91 1.44 7.22
CA PHE A 40 -14.76 2.00 8.57
C PHE A 40 -13.93 1.08 9.47
N SER A 41 -14.19 -0.23 9.43
CA SER A 41 -13.48 -1.22 10.24
C SER A 41 -11.98 -1.19 9.96
N ALA A 42 -11.60 -1.19 8.69
CA ALA A 42 -10.22 -1.17 8.27
C ALA A 42 -9.52 0.16 8.61
N MET A 43 -10.21 1.30 8.50
CA MET A 43 -9.63 2.61 8.77
C MET A 43 -9.57 2.97 10.27
N TRP A 44 -10.44 2.38 11.11
CA TRP A 44 -10.53 2.69 12.55
C TRP A 44 -9.88 1.65 13.47
N ASN A 45 -9.34 0.57 12.93
CA ASN A 45 -8.51 -0.35 13.70
C ASN A 45 -7.23 0.33 14.20
N GLU A 46 -6.54 -0.29 15.17
CA GLU A 46 -5.33 0.31 15.77
C GLU A 46 -4.22 0.48 14.74
N HIS A 47 -4.08 -0.48 13.81
CA HIS A 47 -3.05 -0.48 12.78
C HIS A 47 -3.10 0.75 11.87
N CYS A 48 -4.29 1.17 11.42
CA CYS A 48 -4.45 2.31 10.52
C CYS A 48 -4.65 3.63 11.29
N SER A 49 -5.43 3.63 12.38
CA SER A 49 -5.83 4.86 13.05
C SER A 49 -4.85 5.35 14.11
N TYR A 50 -4.01 4.45 14.64
CA TYR A 50 -3.14 4.69 15.79
C TYR A 50 -3.93 5.21 17.01
N LYS A 51 -5.20 4.81 17.18
CA LYS A 51 -6.12 5.44 18.15
C LYS A 51 -5.60 5.45 19.59
N SER A 52 -4.85 4.43 20.01
CA SER A 52 -4.24 4.40 21.35
C SER A 52 -2.92 5.20 21.44
N SER A 53 -2.14 5.24 20.36
CA SER A 53 -0.76 5.73 20.36
C SER A 53 -0.60 7.17 19.84
N LYS A 54 -1.50 7.64 18.97
CA LYS A 54 -1.46 8.97 18.32
C LYS A 54 -1.33 10.13 19.31
N LYS A 55 -1.96 10.03 20.49
CA LYS A 55 -1.84 11.04 21.56
C LYS A 55 -0.39 11.17 22.05
N TRP A 56 0.31 10.04 22.21
CA TRP A 56 1.68 10.00 22.70
C TRP A 56 2.68 10.36 21.62
N LEU A 57 2.46 9.90 20.39
CA LEU A 57 3.33 10.20 19.25
C LEU A 57 3.44 11.71 18.96
N ARG A 58 2.36 12.47 19.22
CA ARG A 58 2.35 13.95 19.12
C ARG A 58 3.28 14.65 20.10
N THR A 59 3.78 13.96 21.13
CA THR A 59 4.72 14.55 22.11
C THR A 59 6.18 14.48 21.66
N LEU A 60 6.48 13.72 20.60
CA LEU A 60 7.83 13.56 20.09
C LEU A 60 8.27 14.82 19.33
N PRO A 61 9.54 15.24 19.45
CA PRO A 61 10.08 16.30 18.61
C PRO A 61 10.24 15.80 17.17
N THR A 62 9.61 16.49 16.23
CA THR A 62 9.55 16.07 14.80
C THR A 62 10.13 17.10 13.83
N SER A 63 10.65 18.21 14.34
CA SER A 63 11.25 19.28 13.55
C SER A 63 12.72 19.45 13.89
N GLY A 64 13.49 19.92 12.91
CA GLY A 64 14.90 20.21 13.04
C GLY A 64 15.46 20.82 11.75
N PRO A 65 16.65 21.44 11.78
CA PRO A 65 17.21 22.15 10.63
C PRO A 65 17.39 21.25 9.38
N GLN A 66 17.67 19.98 9.58
CA GLN A 66 17.86 18.98 8.52
C GLN A 66 16.55 18.28 8.12
N VAL A 67 15.44 18.49 8.82
CA VAL A 67 14.19 17.77 8.53
C VAL A 67 13.49 18.46 7.35
N ILE A 68 13.48 17.80 6.20
CA ILE A 68 12.72 18.23 5.01
C ILE A 68 11.25 17.81 5.18
N CYS A 69 11.02 16.58 5.63
CA CYS A 69 9.68 16.05 5.87
C CYS A 69 9.67 15.23 7.17
N GLY A 70 8.88 15.67 8.15
CA GLY A 70 8.60 14.94 9.39
C GLY A 70 7.45 13.93 9.22
N PRO A 71 6.84 13.46 10.31
CA PRO A 71 5.69 12.55 10.23
C PRO A 71 4.49 13.15 9.50
N GLY A 72 3.86 12.38 8.63
CA GLY A 72 2.68 12.78 7.85
C GLY A 72 2.65 12.21 6.44
N GLU A 73 3.81 11.86 5.90
CA GLU A 73 3.97 11.16 4.62
C GLU A 73 4.44 9.71 4.82
N ASN A 74 4.61 8.99 3.71
CA ASN A 74 5.06 7.60 3.70
C ASN A 74 6.40 7.37 4.38
N ALA A 75 7.32 8.34 4.37
CA ALA A 75 8.62 8.21 5.03
C ALA A 75 9.16 9.56 5.48
N GLY A 76 10.08 9.54 6.45
CA GLY A 76 10.79 10.72 6.90
C GLY A 76 11.89 11.11 5.91
N VAL A 77 12.13 12.41 5.76
CA VAL A 77 13.12 12.94 4.82
C VAL A 77 14.05 13.92 5.52
N VAL A 78 15.35 13.67 5.42
CA VAL A 78 16.39 14.53 5.98
C VAL A 78 17.39 14.97 4.93
N ASP A 79 17.76 16.26 4.97
CA ASP A 79 18.84 16.84 4.18
C ASP A 79 20.19 16.28 4.67
N ILE A 80 21.01 15.83 3.72
CA ILE A 80 22.37 15.34 3.99
C ILE A 80 23.45 16.23 3.38
N GLY A 81 23.08 17.40 2.84
CA GLY A 81 23.96 18.29 2.10
C GLY A 81 24.06 17.92 0.61
N ASP A 82 24.89 18.64 -0.12
CA ASP A 82 25.17 18.44 -1.56
C ASP A 82 23.93 18.44 -2.48
N GLY A 83 22.81 19.03 -2.01
CA GLY A 83 21.54 19.01 -2.72
C GLY A 83 20.82 17.66 -2.68
N GLN A 84 21.20 16.77 -1.76
CA GLN A 84 20.65 15.43 -1.60
C GLN A 84 19.91 15.26 -0.28
N ALA A 85 18.97 14.31 -0.27
CA ALA A 85 18.23 13.92 0.90
C ALA A 85 18.23 12.40 1.08
N VAL A 86 18.18 11.95 2.33
CA VAL A 86 17.89 10.56 2.68
C VAL A 86 16.43 10.46 3.07
N VAL A 87 15.74 9.54 2.41
CA VAL A 87 14.38 9.12 2.75
C VAL A 87 14.46 7.79 3.48
N PHE A 88 13.84 7.69 4.66
CA PHE A 88 13.89 6.46 5.44
C PHE A 88 12.66 6.25 6.31
N LYS A 89 12.37 4.99 6.61
CA LYS A 89 11.33 4.58 7.55
C LYS A 89 11.68 3.21 8.14
N MET A 90 11.01 2.88 9.24
CA MET A 90 10.97 1.55 9.83
C MET A 90 9.52 1.12 9.97
N GLU A 91 9.22 -0.11 9.60
CA GLU A 91 7.90 -0.74 9.80
C GLU A 91 8.03 -2.05 10.56
N SER A 92 6.90 -2.65 10.90
CA SER A 92 6.83 -3.95 11.58
C SER A 92 5.87 -4.89 10.87
N HIS A 93 6.23 -6.16 10.78
CA HIS A 93 5.39 -7.21 10.22
C HIS A 93 5.28 -8.41 11.16
N ASN A 94 5.00 -8.10 12.44
CA ASN A 94 5.09 -9.06 13.56
C ASN A 94 4.08 -10.21 13.45
N HIS A 95 2.77 -9.89 13.39
CA HIS A 95 1.70 -10.90 13.36
C HIS A 95 1.83 -11.82 12.13
N PRO A 96 2.00 -11.30 10.89
CA PRO A 96 2.19 -12.16 9.73
C PRO A 96 3.45 -13.03 9.84
N SER A 97 4.56 -12.48 10.35
CA SER A 97 5.81 -13.24 10.51
C SER A 97 5.76 -14.31 11.59
N TYR A 98 4.85 -14.21 12.56
CA TYR A 98 4.63 -15.28 13.53
C TYR A 98 3.82 -16.44 12.95
N ILE A 99 2.89 -16.15 12.04
CA ILE A 99 2.00 -17.14 11.39
C ILE A 99 2.68 -17.82 10.20
N GLU A 100 3.25 -17.03 9.30
CA GLU A 100 3.97 -17.47 8.10
C GLU A 100 5.31 -16.70 8.04
N PRO A 101 6.39 -17.26 8.60
CA PRO A 101 7.61 -16.49 8.83
C PRO A 101 8.30 -16.01 7.56
N HIS A 102 8.25 -16.80 6.48
CA HIS A 102 8.89 -16.42 5.23
C HIS A 102 8.12 -15.30 4.54
N GLN A 103 6.82 -15.51 4.32
CA GLN A 103 5.97 -14.56 3.62
C GLN A 103 5.74 -13.30 4.43
N GLY A 104 5.53 -13.42 5.74
CA GLY A 104 5.40 -12.30 6.65
C GLY A 104 6.63 -11.40 6.64
N ALA A 105 7.84 -11.95 6.69
CA ALA A 105 9.05 -11.14 6.66
C ALA A 105 9.34 -10.56 5.26
N ALA A 106 9.12 -11.34 4.20
CA ALA A 106 9.32 -10.90 2.82
C ALA A 106 8.42 -9.72 2.44
N THR A 107 7.13 -9.79 2.77
CA THR A 107 6.18 -8.69 2.52
C THR A 107 6.46 -7.47 3.37
N GLY A 108 6.97 -7.64 4.60
CA GLY A 108 7.48 -6.53 5.41
C GLY A 108 8.63 -5.77 4.75
N VAL A 109 9.55 -6.49 4.07
CA VAL A 109 10.62 -5.86 3.29
C VAL A 109 10.06 -5.15 2.05
N GLY A 110 9.11 -5.76 1.34
CA GLY A 110 8.45 -5.14 0.19
C GLY A 110 7.74 -3.83 0.55
N GLY A 111 6.96 -3.83 1.63
CA GLY A 111 6.25 -2.65 2.14
C GLY A 111 7.19 -1.48 2.44
N ILE A 112 8.23 -1.72 3.23
CA ILE A 112 9.14 -0.63 3.61
C ILE A 112 9.94 -0.06 2.42
N LEU A 113 10.27 -0.90 1.43
CA LEU A 113 10.89 -0.45 0.19
C LEU A 113 9.93 0.43 -0.62
N ARG A 114 8.64 0.07 -0.68
CA ARG A 114 7.59 0.87 -1.32
C ARG A 114 7.46 2.25 -0.69
N ASP A 115 7.42 2.34 0.62
CA ASP A 115 7.35 3.64 1.31
C ASP A 115 8.47 4.59 0.88
N VAL A 116 9.70 4.08 0.84
CA VAL A 116 10.88 4.88 0.48
C VAL A 116 10.79 5.36 -0.97
N PHE A 117 10.47 4.49 -1.92
CA PHE A 117 10.44 4.89 -3.32
C PHE A 117 9.19 5.68 -3.71
N THR A 118 8.12 5.59 -2.93
CA THR A 118 6.92 6.43 -3.07
C THR A 118 7.27 7.91 -2.90
N MET A 119 8.22 8.23 -2.03
CA MET A 119 8.72 9.60 -1.83
C MET A 119 9.71 10.07 -2.93
N GLY A 120 9.99 9.22 -3.94
CA GLY A 120 10.92 9.50 -5.03
C GLY A 120 12.38 9.14 -4.77
N ALA A 121 12.67 8.46 -3.66
CA ALA A 121 14.02 7.99 -3.37
C ALA A 121 14.29 6.62 -3.96
N ARG A 122 15.49 6.40 -4.49
CA ARG A 122 15.94 5.06 -4.85
C ARG A 122 16.42 4.36 -3.58
N PRO A 123 15.82 3.22 -3.17
CA PRO A 123 16.31 2.49 -2.01
C PRO A 123 17.74 2.00 -2.27
N ILE A 124 18.64 2.22 -1.31
CA ILE A 124 20.07 1.87 -1.41
C ILE A 124 20.53 0.97 -0.26
N ALA A 125 19.78 0.94 0.85
CA ALA A 125 20.13 0.17 2.03
C ALA A 125 18.86 -0.31 2.74
N ALA A 126 18.87 -1.56 3.16
CA ALA A 126 17.90 -2.12 4.10
C ALA A 126 18.59 -2.50 5.41
N MET A 127 17.83 -2.48 6.50
CA MET A 127 18.25 -3.02 7.80
C MET A 127 17.08 -3.71 8.49
N ASN A 128 17.35 -4.51 9.51
CA ASN A 128 16.30 -5.18 10.27
C ASN A 128 16.57 -5.16 11.77
N ALA A 129 15.51 -5.10 12.57
CA ALA A 129 15.56 -5.34 14.01
C ALA A 129 14.66 -6.53 14.34
N LEU A 130 15.26 -7.66 14.71
CA LEU A 130 14.57 -8.93 14.91
C LEU A 130 14.61 -9.33 16.38
N SER A 131 13.47 -9.72 16.92
CA SER A 131 13.38 -10.21 18.31
C SER A 131 12.62 -11.54 18.33
N PHE A 132 13.27 -12.58 18.87
CA PHE A 132 12.74 -13.93 18.94
C PHE A 132 12.72 -14.46 20.38
N GLY A 133 11.92 -15.52 20.59
CA GLY A 133 11.95 -16.30 21.84
C GLY A 133 13.33 -16.90 22.12
N VAL A 134 13.51 -17.52 23.28
CA VAL A 134 14.79 -18.17 23.61
C VAL A 134 15.13 -19.27 22.59
N PRO A 135 16.43 -19.52 22.30
CA PRO A 135 16.84 -20.51 21.31
C PRO A 135 16.27 -21.93 21.53
N GLU A 136 16.05 -22.31 22.79
CA GLU A 136 15.51 -23.61 23.18
C GLU A 136 14.00 -23.74 22.96
N HIS A 137 13.29 -22.62 22.76
CA HIS A 137 11.85 -22.64 22.57
C HIS A 137 11.50 -23.31 21.22
N PRO A 138 10.55 -24.28 21.18
CA PRO A 138 10.33 -25.12 20.00
C PRO A 138 10.03 -24.35 18.70
N LYS A 139 9.34 -23.21 18.79
CA LYS A 139 9.01 -22.38 17.62
C LYS A 139 10.18 -21.52 17.12
N THR A 140 11.13 -21.15 17.99
CA THR A 140 12.15 -20.12 17.68
C THR A 140 12.95 -20.46 16.44
N ARG A 141 13.38 -21.72 16.30
CA ARG A 141 14.17 -22.16 15.14
C ARG A 141 13.41 -22.05 13.82
N HIS A 142 12.11 -22.37 13.82
CA HIS A 142 11.28 -22.25 12.63
C HIS A 142 11.08 -20.78 12.24
N LEU A 143 10.76 -19.92 13.22
CA LEU A 143 10.56 -18.49 12.99
C LEU A 143 11.81 -17.83 12.41
N ILE A 144 12.99 -18.07 13.01
CA ILE A 144 14.24 -17.46 12.56
C ILE A 144 14.58 -17.86 11.13
N ASN A 145 14.49 -19.17 10.82
CA ASN A 145 14.82 -19.66 9.49
C ASN A 145 13.94 -19.01 8.44
N GLY A 146 12.61 -19.01 8.64
CA GLY A 146 11.70 -18.41 7.66
C GLY A 146 11.84 -16.89 7.57
N VAL A 147 11.97 -16.18 8.69
CA VAL A 147 12.15 -14.71 8.67
C VAL A 147 13.42 -14.30 7.93
N VAL A 148 14.56 -14.93 8.25
CA VAL A 148 15.84 -14.58 7.61
C VAL A 148 15.84 -14.97 6.13
N GLU A 149 15.26 -16.11 5.78
CA GLU A 149 15.10 -16.53 4.38
C GLU A 149 14.19 -15.56 3.62
N GLY A 150 13.05 -15.17 4.18
CA GLY A 150 12.11 -14.23 3.56
C GLY A 150 12.71 -12.84 3.33
N ILE A 151 13.41 -12.29 4.33
CA ILE A 151 14.15 -11.02 4.19
C ILE A 151 15.20 -11.13 3.08
N GLY A 152 16.02 -12.18 3.13
CA GLY A 152 17.08 -12.41 2.15
C GLY A 152 16.54 -12.61 0.74
N ALA A 153 15.49 -13.42 0.57
CA ALA A 153 14.88 -13.72 -0.71
C ALA A 153 14.33 -12.44 -1.38
N TYR A 154 13.57 -11.64 -0.63
CA TYR A 154 12.97 -10.42 -1.16
C TYR A 154 14.04 -9.37 -1.49
N GLY A 155 14.95 -9.09 -0.54
CA GLY A 155 16.02 -8.09 -0.73
C GLY A 155 16.97 -8.44 -1.88
N ASN A 156 17.37 -9.71 -2.01
CA ASN A 156 18.24 -10.17 -3.09
C ASN A 156 17.58 -10.06 -4.46
N ALA A 157 16.31 -10.45 -4.58
CA ALA A 157 15.57 -10.39 -5.84
C ALA A 157 15.26 -8.94 -6.26
N PHE A 158 14.89 -8.08 -5.28
CA PHE A 158 14.65 -6.66 -5.52
C PHE A 158 15.95 -5.89 -5.84
N GLY A 159 17.07 -6.35 -5.29
CA GLY A 159 18.39 -5.79 -5.53
C GLY A 159 18.77 -4.65 -4.58
N VAL A 160 18.32 -4.71 -3.32
CA VAL A 160 18.71 -3.76 -2.26
C VAL A 160 19.42 -4.53 -1.15
N PRO A 161 20.66 -4.13 -0.78
CA PRO A 161 21.42 -4.86 0.23
C PRO A 161 20.91 -4.61 1.64
N THR A 162 20.80 -5.67 2.43
CA THR A 162 20.70 -5.56 3.90
C THR A 162 22.08 -5.26 4.46
N VAL A 163 22.32 -4.00 4.83
CA VAL A 163 23.66 -3.50 5.21
C VAL A 163 23.97 -3.68 6.70
N GLY A 164 22.96 -4.01 7.51
CA GLY A 164 23.11 -4.24 8.93
C GLY A 164 21.80 -4.59 9.60
N GLY A 165 21.84 -4.85 10.90
CA GLY A 165 20.66 -5.15 11.68
C GLY A 165 21.00 -5.56 13.10
N GLU A 166 19.95 -5.85 13.86
CA GLU A 166 20.03 -6.32 15.24
C GLU A 166 19.20 -7.60 15.40
N VAL A 167 19.70 -8.55 16.19
CA VAL A 167 18.97 -9.76 16.57
C VAL A 167 19.01 -9.92 18.09
N ARG A 168 17.83 -10.09 18.70
CA ARG A 168 17.64 -10.26 20.15
C ARG A 168 16.89 -11.55 20.44
N PHE A 169 17.25 -12.19 21.56
CA PHE A 169 16.57 -13.38 22.08
C PHE A 169 16.12 -13.11 23.52
N HIS A 170 14.83 -13.29 23.81
CA HIS A 170 14.30 -13.09 25.17
C HIS A 170 13.05 -13.95 25.41
N PRO A 171 12.83 -14.49 26.62
CA PRO A 171 11.63 -15.29 26.93
C PRO A 171 10.31 -14.58 26.65
N SER A 172 10.26 -13.25 26.74
CA SER A 172 9.05 -12.45 26.42
C SER A 172 8.60 -12.59 24.96
N TYR A 173 9.47 -13.03 24.06
CA TYR A 173 9.15 -13.24 22.64
C TYR A 173 8.85 -14.71 22.30
N ASN A 174 8.70 -15.59 23.30
CA ASN A 174 8.33 -16.99 23.07
C ASN A 174 6.94 -17.13 22.42
N GLY A 175 6.02 -16.22 22.75
CA GLY A 175 4.65 -16.21 22.22
C GLY A 175 4.44 -15.31 20.99
N ASN A 176 5.40 -14.43 20.67
CA ASN A 176 5.33 -13.54 19.51
C ASN A 176 6.73 -13.01 19.14
N CYS A 177 7.10 -13.08 17.86
CA CYS A 177 8.34 -12.49 17.36
C CYS A 177 8.11 -11.04 16.89
N LEU A 178 9.16 -10.22 16.97
CA LEU A 178 9.17 -8.89 16.35
C LEU A 178 10.04 -8.92 15.10
N VAL A 179 9.46 -8.50 13.98
CA VAL A 179 10.13 -8.40 12.68
C VAL A 179 9.96 -6.98 12.19
N ASN A 180 10.97 -6.15 12.47
CA ASN A 180 11.01 -4.77 12.03
C ASN A 180 11.94 -4.62 10.82
N ALA A 181 11.44 -4.02 9.75
CA ALA A 181 12.17 -3.79 8.51
C ALA A 181 12.38 -2.28 8.31
N PHE A 182 13.62 -1.90 8.00
CA PHE A 182 14.03 -0.54 7.70
C PHE A 182 14.53 -0.45 6.27
N ALA A 183 14.22 0.65 5.60
CA ALA A 183 14.85 1.00 4.35
C ALA A 183 15.26 2.47 4.34
N ALA A 184 16.37 2.74 3.65
CA ALA A 184 16.84 4.08 3.32
C ALA A 184 17.10 4.19 1.82
N GLY A 185 16.69 5.32 1.26
CA GLY A 185 16.89 5.68 -0.13
C GLY A 185 17.46 7.07 -0.29
N LEU A 186 18.06 7.31 -1.46
CA LEU A 186 18.64 8.59 -1.84
C LEU A 186 17.74 9.30 -2.85
N ALA A 187 17.52 10.60 -2.66
CA ALA A 187 16.81 11.48 -3.58
C ALA A 187 17.52 12.83 -3.72
N ASP A 188 17.26 13.54 -4.82
CA ASP A 188 17.57 14.96 -4.92
C ASP A 188 16.61 15.72 -3.98
N ALA A 189 17.13 16.67 -3.20
CA ALA A 189 16.34 17.35 -2.16
C ALA A 189 15.16 18.18 -2.73
N ASP A 190 15.23 18.59 -4.00
CA ASP A 190 14.17 19.31 -4.73
C ASP A 190 13.20 18.37 -5.48
N ARG A 191 13.34 17.05 -5.31
CA ARG A 191 12.52 16.01 -6.00
C ARG A 191 11.89 15.03 -5.04
N ILE A 192 11.41 15.54 -3.90
CA ILE A 192 10.59 14.77 -2.96
C ILE A 192 9.14 14.80 -3.40
N PHE A 193 8.52 13.62 -3.44
CA PHE A 193 7.11 13.45 -3.82
C PHE A 193 6.24 13.29 -2.58
N TYR A 194 5.02 13.82 -2.65
CA TYR A 194 4.06 13.86 -1.57
C TYR A 194 2.75 13.21 -2.01
N SER A 195 1.96 12.76 -1.04
CA SER A 195 0.71 12.03 -1.26
C SER A 195 -0.51 12.91 -1.52
N ALA A 196 -0.44 14.21 -1.20
CA ALA A 196 -1.57 15.14 -1.33
C ALA A 196 -2.01 15.30 -2.80
N ALA A 197 -3.21 14.84 -3.14
CA ALA A 197 -3.79 15.09 -4.46
C ALA A 197 -4.06 16.59 -4.66
N SER A 198 -3.88 17.06 -5.89
CA SER A 198 -4.27 18.42 -6.26
C SER A 198 -4.88 18.45 -7.67
N GLY A 199 -5.80 19.41 -7.87
CA GLY A 199 -6.52 19.58 -9.12
C GLY A 199 -7.79 18.74 -9.22
N VAL A 200 -8.91 19.39 -9.56
CA VAL A 200 -10.19 18.73 -9.79
C VAL A 200 -10.22 18.12 -11.19
N GLY A 201 -10.72 16.89 -11.31
CA GLY A 201 -10.84 16.18 -12.59
C GLY A 201 -9.54 15.54 -13.07
N MET A 202 -8.53 15.47 -12.19
CA MET A 202 -7.30 14.75 -12.50
C MET A 202 -7.52 13.24 -12.49
N PRO A 203 -6.88 12.49 -13.41
CA PRO A 203 -6.99 11.05 -13.45
C PRO A 203 -6.26 10.40 -12.28
N VAL A 204 -6.96 9.50 -11.59
CA VAL A 204 -6.40 8.58 -10.61
C VAL A 204 -6.05 7.28 -11.32
N VAL A 205 -4.80 6.88 -11.24
CA VAL A 205 -4.22 5.75 -11.97
C VAL A 205 -3.72 4.70 -10.98
N TYR A 206 -4.09 3.46 -11.26
CA TYR A 206 -3.62 2.27 -10.57
C TYR A 206 -2.38 1.74 -11.31
N LEU A 207 -1.31 1.45 -10.58
CA LEU A 207 -0.09 0.88 -11.12
C LEU A 207 0.32 -0.36 -10.32
N GLY A 208 0.81 -1.40 -10.99
CA GLY A 208 1.33 -2.60 -10.34
C GLY A 208 0.50 -3.87 -10.56
N ALA A 209 0.60 -4.81 -9.62
CA ALA A 209 -0.01 -6.13 -9.69
C ALA A 209 -1.55 -6.08 -9.70
N LYS A 210 -2.20 -7.17 -10.11
CA LYS A 210 -3.67 -7.27 -10.09
C LYS A 210 -4.19 -7.55 -8.69
N THR A 211 -5.30 -6.92 -8.33
CA THR A 211 -5.99 -7.07 -7.04
C THR A 211 -6.63 -8.46 -6.94
N GLY A 212 -6.30 -9.21 -5.90
CA GLY A 212 -6.92 -10.49 -5.52
C GLY A 212 -7.53 -10.42 -4.11
N ARG A 213 -7.95 -11.55 -3.56
CA ARG A 213 -8.53 -11.63 -2.20
C ARG A 213 -7.46 -11.71 -1.09
N ASP A 214 -6.24 -11.25 -1.38
CA ASP A 214 -5.13 -11.30 -0.43
C ASP A 214 -5.38 -10.35 0.74
N GLY A 215 -5.20 -10.85 1.97
CA GLY A 215 -5.20 -10.02 3.18
C GLY A 215 -6.48 -9.23 3.45
N VAL A 216 -7.64 -9.63 2.89
CA VAL A 216 -8.92 -8.99 3.23
C VAL A 216 -9.18 -9.18 4.73
N GLY A 217 -9.14 -8.10 5.50
CA GLY A 217 -9.21 -8.11 6.97
C GLY A 217 -7.85 -8.23 7.69
N GLY A 218 -6.73 -8.15 6.96
CA GLY A 218 -5.36 -8.24 7.47
C GLY A 218 -5.03 -7.17 8.51
N ALA A 219 -5.41 -5.91 8.25
CA ALA A 219 -5.25 -4.81 9.21
C ALA A 219 -5.99 -5.05 10.56
N THR A 220 -7.17 -5.66 10.51
CA THR A 220 -7.93 -6.04 11.71
C THR A 220 -7.25 -7.20 12.44
N MET A 221 -6.73 -8.20 11.70
CA MET A 221 -5.96 -9.31 12.27
C MET A 221 -4.67 -8.84 12.95
N ALA A 222 -3.96 -7.88 12.35
CA ALA A 222 -2.75 -7.29 12.94
C ALA A 222 -3.01 -6.49 14.23
N SER A 223 -4.28 -6.23 14.54
CA SER A 223 -4.73 -5.55 15.77
C SER A 223 -5.31 -6.54 16.81
N ALA A 224 -5.37 -7.84 16.52
CA ALA A 224 -5.96 -8.86 17.38
C ALA A 224 -4.92 -9.56 18.28
N GLU A 225 -5.35 -10.06 19.45
CA GLU A 225 -4.50 -10.87 20.33
C GLU A 225 -4.25 -12.27 19.76
N PHE A 226 -3.11 -12.87 20.14
CA PHE A 226 -2.76 -14.25 19.77
C PHE A 226 -3.63 -15.25 20.55
N ASP A 227 -4.36 -16.11 19.83
CA ASP A 227 -5.14 -17.22 20.38
C ASP A 227 -4.73 -18.57 19.77
N ASP A 228 -5.29 -19.66 20.31
CA ASP A 228 -4.97 -21.03 19.88
C ASP A 228 -5.41 -21.35 18.45
N THR A 229 -6.20 -20.48 17.80
CA THR A 229 -6.71 -20.67 16.43
C THR A 229 -5.87 -19.97 15.36
N ILE A 230 -4.75 -19.35 15.73
CA ILE A 230 -4.02 -18.47 14.82
C ILE A 230 -3.47 -19.14 13.55
N GLU A 231 -3.19 -20.45 13.59
CA GLU A 231 -2.74 -21.20 12.42
C GLU A 231 -3.81 -21.23 11.31
N GLU A 232 -5.10 -21.11 11.65
CA GLU A 232 -6.21 -21.02 10.70
C GLU A 232 -6.19 -19.70 9.91
N LYS A 233 -5.46 -18.68 10.39
CA LYS A 233 -5.30 -17.38 9.73
C LYS A 233 -4.19 -17.38 8.68
N ARG A 234 -3.44 -18.47 8.48
CA ARG A 234 -2.36 -18.55 7.48
C ARG A 234 -2.76 -18.12 6.05
N PRO A 235 -3.97 -18.42 5.53
CA PRO A 235 -4.38 -17.99 4.19
C PRO A 235 -4.49 -16.47 4.01
N THR A 236 -4.53 -15.70 5.09
CA THR A 236 -4.60 -14.23 5.01
C THR A 236 -3.23 -13.58 4.89
N VAL A 237 -2.14 -14.31 5.13
CA VAL A 237 -0.78 -13.81 4.96
C VAL A 237 -0.49 -13.63 3.47
N GLN A 238 -0.10 -12.41 3.11
CA GLN A 238 0.15 -12.03 1.74
C GLN A 238 1.44 -12.66 1.22
N VAL A 239 1.49 -12.92 -0.08
CA VAL A 239 2.69 -13.38 -0.79
C VAL A 239 3.19 -12.22 -1.64
N GLY A 240 4.44 -11.81 -1.41
CA GLY A 240 5.07 -10.74 -2.18
C GLY A 240 5.80 -11.25 -3.42
N ASP A 241 5.84 -10.44 -4.47
CA ASP A 241 6.62 -10.68 -5.69
C ASP A 241 7.70 -9.59 -5.88
N PRO A 242 8.94 -9.82 -5.40
CA PRO A 242 10.00 -8.83 -5.48
C PRO A 242 10.40 -8.48 -6.92
N PHE A 243 10.13 -9.33 -7.91
CA PHE A 243 10.42 -9.03 -9.31
C PHE A 243 9.45 -8.00 -9.87
N THR A 244 8.17 -8.14 -9.53
CA THR A 244 7.14 -7.15 -9.89
C THR A 244 7.40 -5.84 -9.14
N GLU A 245 7.72 -5.88 -7.85
CA GLU A 245 8.07 -4.70 -7.05
C GLU A 245 9.27 -3.95 -7.64
N LYS A 246 10.31 -4.67 -8.07
CA LYS A 246 11.48 -4.07 -8.71
C LYS A 246 11.10 -3.33 -9.99
N CYS A 247 10.22 -3.92 -10.79
CA CYS A 247 9.74 -3.25 -11.99
C CYS A 247 8.84 -2.05 -11.67
N LEU A 248 8.05 -2.13 -10.60
CA LEU A 248 7.21 -1.05 -10.08
C LEU A 248 8.07 0.14 -9.62
N LEU A 249 9.17 -0.11 -8.90
CA LEU A 249 10.17 0.89 -8.55
C LEU A 249 10.67 1.66 -9.77
N GLU A 250 11.16 0.95 -10.81
CA GLU A 250 11.72 1.62 -11.98
C GLU A 250 10.65 2.42 -12.75
N ALA A 251 9.42 1.89 -12.85
CA ALA A 251 8.30 2.60 -13.46
C ALA A 251 7.91 3.87 -12.68
N CYS A 252 7.88 3.81 -11.34
CA CYS A 252 7.57 4.96 -10.49
C CYS A 252 8.63 6.06 -10.67
N LEU A 253 9.91 5.72 -10.58
CA LEU A 253 11.00 6.69 -10.73
C LEU A 253 11.04 7.31 -12.14
N GLU A 254 10.73 6.54 -13.20
CA GLU A 254 10.63 7.06 -14.57
C GLU A 254 9.45 8.04 -14.71
N LEU A 255 8.28 7.70 -14.17
CA LEU A 255 7.10 8.57 -14.17
C LEU A 255 7.34 9.87 -13.39
N MET A 256 7.98 9.78 -12.23
CA MET A 256 8.39 10.92 -11.43
C MET A 256 9.36 11.84 -12.18
N ALA A 257 10.39 11.28 -12.80
CA ALA A 257 11.37 12.02 -13.58
C ALA A 257 10.76 12.76 -14.79
N SER A 258 9.67 12.24 -15.36
CA SER A 258 8.94 12.92 -16.45
C SER A 258 8.19 14.19 -16.01
N GLY A 259 7.99 14.37 -14.71
CA GLY A 259 7.19 15.44 -14.10
C GLY A 259 5.68 15.28 -14.34
N ALA A 260 5.22 14.07 -14.64
CA ALA A 260 3.80 13.73 -14.84
C ALA A 260 3.07 13.46 -13.52
N VAL A 261 3.76 13.03 -12.47
CA VAL A 261 3.18 12.69 -11.16
C VAL A 261 2.78 13.98 -10.43
N ILE A 262 1.53 14.04 -9.97
CA ILE A 262 1.01 15.07 -9.06
C ILE A 262 1.11 14.58 -7.64
N SER A 263 0.61 13.37 -7.40
CA SER A 263 0.72 12.67 -6.12
C SER A 263 0.83 11.17 -6.36
N ILE A 264 1.33 10.49 -5.34
CA ILE A 264 1.55 9.05 -5.34
C ILE A 264 1.35 8.52 -3.92
N GLN A 265 0.77 7.33 -3.82
CA GLN A 265 0.56 6.62 -2.57
C GLN A 265 0.76 5.14 -2.82
N ASP A 266 1.44 4.45 -1.91
CA ASP A 266 1.51 2.99 -1.93
C ASP A 266 0.18 2.38 -1.48
N MET A 267 -0.02 1.10 -1.77
CA MET A 267 -1.19 0.35 -1.34
C MET A 267 -0.78 -0.80 -0.43
N GLY A 268 -0.79 -0.55 0.87
CA GLY A 268 -0.55 -1.54 1.93
C GLY A 268 -1.84 -1.97 2.63
N ALA A 269 -1.89 -1.78 3.95
CA ALA A 269 -3.05 -2.09 4.79
C ALA A 269 -4.31 -1.35 4.32
N ALA A 270 -5.45 -2.07 4.28
CA ALA A 270 -6.71 -1.59 3.72
C ALA A 270 -6.65 -1.13 2.23
N GLY A 271 -5.55 -1.38 1.52
CA GLY A 271 -5.43 -1.27 0.07
C GLY A 271 -5.98 0.02 -0.55
N LEU A 272 -6.91 -0.13 -1.49
CA LEU A 272 -7.52 1.00 -2.22
C LEU A 272 -8.20 2.00 -1.28
N THR A 273 -8.77 1.52 -0.18
CA THR A 273 -9.47 2.36 0.79
C THR A 273 -8.52 3.37 1.41
N CYS A 274 -7.44 2.90 2.03
CA CYS A 274 -6.48 3.76 2.70
C CYS A 274 -5.85 4.74 1.71
N SER A 275 -5.32 4.22 0.60
CA SER A 275 -4.58 5.04 -0.35
C SER A 275 -5.45 6.13 -0.99
N ALA A 276 -6.72 5.84 -1.30
CA ALA A 276 -7.61 6.84 -1.89
C ALA A 276 -8.13 7.85 -0.85
N VAL A 277 -8.49 7.40 0.35
CA VAL A 277 -9.00 8.29 1.40
C VAL A 277 -7.91 9.25 1.87
N GLU A 278 -6.71 8.75 2.17
CA GLU A 278 -5.61 9.60 2.63
C GLU A 278 -5.15 10.61 1.57
N MET A 279 -5.04 10.17 0.31
CA MET A 279 -4.69 11.02 -0.81
C MET A 279 -5.71 12.15 -1.01
N GLY A 280 -7.01 11.84 -0.87
CA GLY A 280 -8.09 12.83 -0.95
C GLY A 280 -8.09 13.80 0.23
N ASP A 281 -8.03 13.29 1.47
CA ASP A 281 -8.06 14.07 2.70
C ASP A 281 -6.90 15.08 2.77
N LYS A 282 -5.67 14.62 2.50
CA LYS A 282 -4.48 15.50 2.46
C LYS A 282 -4.58 16.59 1.39
N GLY A 283 -5.29 16.32 0.29
CA GLY A 283 -5.57 17.29 -0.76
C GLY A 283 -6.76 18.22 -0.48
N GLY A 284 -7.58 17.93 0.54
CA GLY A 284 -8.88 18.57 0.75
C GLY A 284 -9.87 18.28 -0.38
N LEU A 285 -9.80 17.08 -0.97
CA LEU A 285 -10.56 16.66 -2.15
C LEU A 285 -11.29 15.33 -1.91
N GLY A 286 -12.35 15.09 -2.68
CA GLY A 286 -12.97 13.77 -2.78
C GLY A 286 -12.35 12.94 -3.91
N ILE A 287 -12.31 11.62 -3.74
CA ILE A 287 -11.92 10.67 -4.79
C ILE A 287 -13.13 9.87 -5.25
N ARG A 288 -13.32 9.76 -6.57
CA ARG A 288 -14.29 8.87 -7.19
C ARG A 288 -13.58 7.71 -7.86
N LEU A 289 -13.77 6.50 -7.34
CA LEU A 289 -13.25 5.27 -7.91
C LEU A 289 -14.31 4.59 -8.78
N ASN A 290 -13.88 4.04 -9.92
CA ASN A 290 -14.69 3.12 -10.71
C ASN A 290 -14.13 1.71 -10.52
N LEU A 291 -14.82 0.90 -9.73
CA LEU A 291 -14.35 -0.44 -9.35
C LEU A 291 -14.33 -1.44 -10.51
N ASP A 292 -15.16 -1.24 -11.55
CA ASP A 292 -15.17 -2.09 -12.77
C ASP A 292 -13.84 -2.05 -13.53
N ARG A 293 -12.98 -1.10 -13.17
CA ARG A 293 -11.71 -0.83 -13.84
C ARG A 293 -10.50 -1.17 -12.98
N VAL A 294 -10.71 -1.63 -11.76
CA VAL A 294 -9.64 -2.16 -10.92
C VAL A 294 -9.13 -3.45 -11.58
N PRO A 295 -7.83 -3.57 -11.90
CA PRO A 295 -7.29 -4.80 -12.45
C PRO A 295 -7.43 -5.95 -11.45
N GLN A 296 -8.15 -7.01 -11.81
CA GLN A 296 -8.45 -8.13 -10.93
C GLN A 296 -7.67 -9.39 -11.31
N ARG A 297 -7.16 -10.10 -10.31
CA ARG A 297 -6.53 -11.43 -10.46
C ARG A 297 -7.59 -12.53 -10.41
N GLU A 298 -8.65 -12.32 -9.63
CA GLU A 298 -9.72 -13.27 -9.40
C GLU A 298 -11.03 -12.78 -10.00
N THR A 299 -11.88 -13.70 -10.45
CA THR A 299 -13.18 -13.36 -11.01
C THR A 299 -14.21 -13.11 -9.90
N ALA A 300 -15.23 -12.32 -10.25
CA ALA A 300 -16.39 -12.05 -9.39
C ALA A 300 -16.02 -11.52 -7.98
N MET A 301 -14.99 -10.68 -7.91
CA MET A 301 -14.69 -9.96 -6.67
C MET A 301 -15.81 -8.95 -6.38
N SER A 302 -16.20 -8.86 -5.13
CA SER A 302 -17.15 -7.86 -4.63
C SER A 302 -16.47 -6.50 -4.44
N ALA A 303 -17.28 -5.44 -4.30
CA ALA A 303 -16.77 -4.11 -3.97
C ALA A 303 -15.99 -4.13 -2.63
N TYR A 304 -16.51 -4.86 -1.63
CA TYR A 304 -15.85 -5.09 -0.35
C TYR A 304 -14.44 -5.66 -0.52
N GLU A 305 -14.30 -6.77 -1.26
CA GLU A 305 -13.01 -7.42 -1.48
C GLU A 305 -12.04 -6.54 -2.27
N MET A 306 -12.52 -5.81 -3.29
CA MET A 306 -11.65 -4.91 -4.05
C MET A 306 -11.13 -3.75 -3.20
N MET A 307 -12.01 -3.14 -2.39
CA MET A 307 -11.67 -1.97 -1.58
C MET A 307 -10.71 -2.32 -0.43
N LEU A 308 -10.82 -3.53 0.13
CA LEU A 308 -10.08 -3.96 1.32
C LEU A 308 -8.95 -4.96 1.04
N SER A 309 -8.77 -5.37 -0.22
CA SER A 309 -7.66 -6.22 -0.62
C SER A 309 -6.33 -5.57 -0.30
N GLU A 310 -5.44 -6.35 0.32
CA GLU A 310 -4.05 -5.99 0.65
C GLU A 310 -3.06 -6.71 -0.27
N SER A 311 -3.46 -7.05 -1.50
CA SER A 311 -2.54 -7.54 -2.54
C SER A 311 -1.31 -6.62 -2.63
N GLN A 312 -0.14 -7.23 -2.78
CA GLN A 312 1.15 -6.54 -2.75
C GLN A 312 1.48 -5.90 -4.11
N GLU A 313 2.58 -5.14 -4.18
CA GLU A 313 3.11 -4.51 -5.40
C GLU A 313 2.10 -3.61 -6.14
N ARG A 314 1.43 -2.71 -5.43
CA ARG A 314 0.43 -1.78 -5.99
C ARG A 314 0.65 -0.34 -5.53
N MET A 315 0.37 0.59 -6.43
CA MET A 315 0.44 2.03 -6.21
C MET A 315 -0.82 2.71 -6.75
N LEU A 316 -1.19 3.83 -6.11
CA LEU A 316 -2.18 4.77 -6.60
C LEU A 316 -1.50 6.10 -6.91
N MET A 317 -1.78 6.69 -8.08
CA MET A 317 -1.16 7.93 -8.53
C MET A 317 -2.18 8.90 -9.10
N VAL A 318 -1.95 10.19 -8.92
CA VAL A 318 -2.62 11.25 -9.69
C VAL A 318 -1.64 11.78 -10.73
N LEU A 319 -2.04 11.75 -12.01
CA LEU A 319 -1.17 12.15 -13.12
C LEU A 319 -1.68 13.40 -13.84
N LYS A 320 -0.75 14.20 -14.38
CA LYS A 320 -1.07 15.33 -15.27
C LYS A 320 -1.62 14.79 -16.61
N PRO A 321 -2.84 15.20 -17.03
CA PRO A 321 -3.49 14.68 -18.25
C PRO A 321 -2.69 14.89 -19.55
N GLU A 322 -1.91 15.95 -19.62
CA GLU A 322 -1.14 16.35 -20.81
C GLU A 322 0.19 15.60 -20.97
N LYS A 323 0.69 14.98 -19.90
CA LYS A 323 1.92 14.19 -19.88
C LYS A 323 1.68 12.69 -19.71
N GLY A 324 0.52 12.29 -19.18
CA GLY A 324 0.03 10.91 -19.30
C GLY A 324 -0.51 10.70 -20.71
N GLY A 325 0.23 9.99 -21.57
CA GLY A 325 -0.10 9.84 -23.00
C GLY A 325 -1.58 9.57 -23.33
N ARG A 326 -2.02 9.98 -24.54
CA ARG A 326 -3.42 9.93 -25.04
C ARG A 326 -4.22 8.75 -24.46
N GLY A 327 -5.02 9.02 -23.43
CA GLY A 327 -5.86 8.01 -22.76
C GLY A 327 -5.89 8.05 -21.23
N ALA A 328 -5.45 9.14 -20.57
CA ALA A 328 -5.36 9.25 -19.11
C ALA A 328 -6.70 9.12 -18.33
N GLY A 329 -7.86 9.16 -18.99
CA GLY A 329 -9.13 8.76 -18.35
C GLY A 329 -9.24 7.24 -18.11
N ASP A 330 -8.30 6.50 -18.68
CA ASP A 330 -7.90 5.10 -18.58
C ASP A 330 -7.26 4.55 -17.28
N LEU A 331 -7.96 3.94 -16.30
CA LEU A 331 -7.31 2.91 -15.45
C LEU A 331 -6.81 1.82 -16.40
N ARG A 332 -5.53 1.88 -16.79
CA ARG A 332 -4.88 0.95 -17.72
C ARG A 332 -3.69 0.32 -17.02
N GLU A 333 -3.52 -0.96 -17.28
CA GLU A 333 -2.31 -1.71 -16.99
C GLU A 333 -1.11 -1.04 -17.67
N VAL A 334 -0.28 -0.34 -16.88
CA VAL A 334 1.09 -0.01 -17.28
C VAL A 334 1.98 -1.13 -16.74
N GLY A 335 1.93 -2.26 -17.43
CA GLY A 335 2.84 -3.37 -17.16
C GLY A 335 4.28 -3.00 -17.57
N PRO A 336 5.29 -3.28 -16.75
CA PRO A 336 6.69 -3.03 -17.10
C PRO A 336 7.10 -3.91 -18.28
N ARG A 337 7.19 -3.31 -19.47
CA ARG A 337 7.80 -3.96 -20.63
C ARG A 337 9.31 -3.79 -20.53
N LEU A 338 10.01 -4.78 -19.99
CA LEU A 338 11.44 -4.92 -20.22
C LEU A 338 11.67 -4.95 -21.74
N ARG A 339 12.21 -3.85 -22.28
CA ARG A 339 12.62 -3.79 -23.69
C ARG A 339 13.82 -4.71 -23.86
N HIS A 340 13.59 -5.99 -24.13
CA HIS A 340 14.60 -6.80 -24.79
C HIS A 340 14.90 -6.14 -26.14
N ARG A 341 16.12 -5.61 -26.30
CA ARG A 341 16.68 -5.24 -27.60
C ARG A 341 16.70 -6.50 -28.46
N ARG A 342 15.63 -6.76 -29.21
CA ARG A 342 15.64 -7.74 -30.29
C ARG A 342 16.50 -7.14 -31.41
N ARG A 343 17.51 -7.90 -31.82
CA ARG A 343 18.27 -7.68 -33.06
C ARG A 343 17.29 -7.64 -34.24
N ASP A 344 17.56 -6.73 -35.17
CA ASP A 344 16.78 -6.47 -36.36
C ASP A 344 16.53 -7.74 -37.21
N ASP A 345 15.25 -8.12 -37.38
CA ASP A 345 14.78 -9.06 -38.43
C ASP A 345 14.24 -8.19 -39.58
N PRO A 346 14.74 -8.30 -40.82
CA PRO A 346 14.42 -7.39 -41.92
C PRO A 346 13.04 -7.62 -42.58
N ARG A 347 12.10 -8.26 -41.90
CA ARG A 347 10.74 -8.48 -42.41
C ARG A 347 9.78 -7.43 -41.84
N GLY A 348 9.46 -6.45 -42.68
CA GLY A 348 8.55 -5.34 -42.36
C GLY A 348 7.15 -5.80 -41.92
N PRO A 349 6.41 -4.95 -41.20
CA PRO A 349 5.11 -5.32 -40.63
C PRO A 349 4.03 -5.47 -41.70
N VAL A 350 3.19 -6.50 -41.54
CA VAL A 350 1.97 -6.75 -42.32
C VAL A 350 0.88 -5.77 -41.85
N PRO A 351 0.09 -5.14 -42.73
CA PRO A 351 -0.94 -4.18 -42.34
C PRO A 351 -2.24 -4.87 -41.89
N ASP A 352 -2.85 -4.35 -40.81
CA ASP A 352 -4.18 -4.74 -40.34
C ASP A 352 -5.32 -4.21 -41.25
N PRO A 353 -6.48 -4.92 -41.33
CA PRO A 353 -7.60 -4.50 -42.16
C PRO A 353 -8.45 -3.40 -41.50
N PRO A 354 -9.23 -2.63 -42.28
CA PRO A 354 -9.88 -1.40 -41.81
C PRO A 354 -11.14 -1.70 -40.99
N ARG A 355 -11.29 -1.06 -39.82
CA ARG A 355 -12.56 -1.02 -39.08
C ARG A 355 -13.33 0.26 -39.36
N GLN A 356 -14.62 0.08 -39.65
CA GLN A 356 -15.59 1.11 -40.01
C GLN A 356 -15.77 2.17 -38.91
N ARG A 357 -15.87 3.42 -39.37
CA ARG A 357 -16.29 4.57 -38.56
C ARG A 357 -17.80 4.49 -38.34
N ASP A 358 -18.20 4.58 -37.07
CA ASP A 358 -19.54 5.05 -36.73
C ASP A 358 -19.42 6.43 -36.07
N ARG A 359 -20.18 7.40 -36.60
CA ARG A 359 -20.21 8.80 -36.17
C ARG A 359 -21.57 9.06 -35.51
N ARG A 360 -21.62 9.24 -34.18
CA ARG A 360 -22.60 10.13 -33.52
C ARG A 360 -22.01 10.78 -32.24
N ARG A 361 -22.07 12.12 -32.28
CA ARG A 361 -22.05 13.16 -31.24
C ARG A 361 -22.24 12.69 -29.79
N SER A 362 -21.40 13.13 -28.86
CA SER A 362 -21.53 14.36 -28.05
C SER A 362 -20.48 14.38 -26.94
N ALA A 363 -19.94 15.57 -26.66
CA ALA A 363 -19.13 15.83 -25.47
C ALA A 363 -20.02 15.83 -24.21
N ALA A 364 -19.51 15.34 -23.09
CA ALA A 364 -20.02 15.65 -21.75
C ALA A 364 -18.96 15.35 -20.67
N VAL A 365 -18.57 16.39 -19.94
CA VAL A 365 -18.22 16.30 -18.52
C VAL A 365 -19.56 16.16 -17.81
N GLU A 366 -19.84 15.02 -17.18
CA GLU A 366 -21.07 14.87 -16.39
C GLU A 366 -20.77 15.05 -14.91
N THR A 367 -20.79 16.33 -14.54
CA THR A 367 -21.15 16.82 -13.22
C THR A 367 -22.63 16.51 -12.98
N LEU A 368 -22.98 15.77 -11.92
CA LEU A 368 -24.34 15.83 -11.35
C LEU A 368 -24.28 15.98 -9.81
N LEU A 369 -24.57 17.23 -9.44
CA LEU A 369 -25.00 17.84 -8.18
C LEU A 369 -25.42 16.92 -7.01
N LEU A 370 -24.80 17.15 -5.85
CA LEU A 370 -25.54 17.45 -4.63
C LEU A 370 -25.06 18.81 -4.11
N ARG A 371 -26.01 19.75 -3.94
CA ARG A 371 -25.76 21.09 -3.42
C ARG A 371 -25.55 21.08 -1.89
N PRO A 372 -24.83 22.06 -1.34
CA PRO A 372 -24.77 22.33 0.09
C PRO A 372 -25.97 23.19 0.56
N GLY A 373 -26.39 22.99 1.82
CA GLY A 373 -27.46 23.70 2.55
C GLY A 373 -28.61 22.74 2.91
N ILE A 374 -28.91 22.42 4.18
CA ILE A 374 -28.91 23.19 5.44
C ILE A 374 -28.28 22.35 6.56
#